data_AF-A0A3B8M4I7-F1
#
_entry.id   AF-A0A3B8M4I7-F1
#
_cell.length_a   1.000
_cell.length_b   1.000
_cell.length_c   1.000
_cell.angle_alpha   90.00
_cell.angle_beta   90.00
_cell.angle_gamma   90.00
#
_symmetry.space_group_name_H-M   'P 1'
#
loop_
_entity.id
_entity.type
_entity.pdbx_description
1 polymer ?
#
loop_
_entity_poly.entity_id
_entity_poly.type
_entity_poly.pdbx_seq_one_letter_code
_entity_poly.pdbx_strand_id
1 'polypeptide(L)'
;VVAFWLDENRAHDAQLIEKVHNYLQDHDTDGLTIEVLSPVEATKLSLERIRRGEDTISVTGNVLRDYNTDLFPILEVGTSAKMLSIVPLMNGGGLFETGAGGSAPKHVQQFEAENHLRWDSLGEFLALAVSFEHLGNATGNRTAITLSSALDKATGRLLDEGKSPSRKV
;
A
#
# COMPACT_ATOMS: atom_id res chain seq x y z
N VAL A 1 4.75 -15.53 -0.33
CA VAL A 1 5.77 -15.49 0.75
C VAL A 1 5.54 -14.23 1.57
N VAL A 2 5.50 -14.37 2.89
CA VAL A 2 5.46 -13.25 3.85
C VAL A 2 6.82 -13.21 4.55
N ALA A 3 7.54 -12.11 4.45
CA ALA A 3 8.85 -11.95 5.09
C ALA A 3 8.75 -10.86 6.17
N PHE A 4 9.08 -11.20 7.41
CA PHE A 4 9.32 -10.24 8.49
C PHE A 4 10.77 -9.75 8.40
N TRP A 5 10.97 -8.44 8.26
CA TRP A 5 12.29 -7.83 8.05
C TRP A 5 12.85 -7.37 9.39
N LEU A 6 13.51 -8.29 10.10
CA LEU A 6 14.00 -8.10 11.47
C LEU A 6 15.42 -8.64 11.56
N ASP A 7 16.36 -7.82 12.02
CA ASP A 7 17.76 -8.22 12.18
C ASP A 7 18.01 -8.75 13.60
N GLU A 8 18.27 -10.06 13.74
CA GLU A 8 18.58 -10.68 15.04
C GLU A 8 19.78 -10.03 15.77
N ASN A 9 20.70 -9.40 15.02
CA ASN A 9 21.85 -8.70 15.59
C ASN A 9 21.50 -7.31 16.16
N ARG A 10 20.30 -6.81 15.86
CA ARG A 10 19.79 -5.56 16.42
C ARG A 10 18.92 -5.89 17.64
N ALA A 11 19.37 -5.48 18.83
CA ALA A 11 18.69 -5.81 20.10
C ALA A 11 17.20 -5.47 20.12
N HIS A 12 16.78 -4.38 19.46
CA HIS A 12 15.36 -4.04 19.31
C HIS A 12 14.59 -5.08 18.50
N ASP A 13 15.14 -5.50 17.36
CA ASP A 13 14.49 -6.44 16.45
C ASP A 13 14.49 -7.85 17.04
N ALA A 14 15.55 -8.26 17.75
CA ALA A 14 15.57 -9.54 18.48
C ALA A 14 14.37 -9.70 19.43
N GLN A 15 13.99 -8.63 20.15
CA GLN A 15 12.80 -8.62 21.01
C GLN A 15 11.48 -8.66 20.22
N LEU A 16 11.46 -8.13 18.99
CA LEU A 16 10.31 -8.25 18.10
C LEU A 16 10.20 -9.66 17.52
N ILE A 17 11.31 -10.31 17.18
CA ILE A 17 11.35 -11.69 16.67
C ILE A 17 10.72 -12.65 17.68
N GLU A 18 11.06 -12.53 18.97
CA GLU A 18 10.42 -13.31 20.04
C GLU A 18 8.89 -13.15 20.05
N LYS A 19 8.41 -11.91 19.90
CA LYS A 19 6.96 -11.61 19.86
C LYS A 19 6.30 -12.14 18.61
N VAL A 20 6.95 -12.02 17.45
CA VAL A 20 6.46 -12.58 16.18
C VAL A 20 6.27 -14.08 16.32
N HIS A 21 7.28 -14.81 16.81
CA HIS A 21 7.17 -16.25 17.01
C HIS A 21 6.09 -16.64 18.01
N ASN A 22 5.92 -15.88 19.11
CA ASN A 22 4.86 -16.13 20.07
C ASN A 22 3.46 -15.92 19.45
N TYR A 23 3.21 -14.77 18.83
CA TYR A 23 1.87 -14.42 18.34
C TYR A 23 1.49 -15.12 17.03
N LEU A 24 2.44 -15.59 16.23
CA LEU A 24 2.12 -16.44 15.09
C LEU A 24 1.44 -17.75 15.50
N GLN A 25 1.66 -18.23 16.74
CA GLN A 25 1.00 -19.43 17.27
C GLN A 25 -0.50 -19.22 17.56
N ASP A 26 -0.94 -17.97 17.68
CA ASP A 26 -2.35 -17.62 17.90
C ASP A 26 -3.17 -17.62 16.60
N HIS A 27 -2.54 -17.92 15.47
CA HIS A 27 -3.13 -17.87 14.14
C HIS A 27 -2.93 -19.18 13.38
N ASP A 28 -3.89 -19.51 12.51
CA ASP A 28 -3.73 -20.59 11.54
C ASP A 28 -2.75 -20.16 10.44
N THR A 29 -1.63 -20.88 10.33
CA THR A 29 -0.56 -20.60 9.36
C THR A 29 -0.35 -21.75 8.39
N ASP A 30 -1.24 -22.75 8.39
CA ASP A 30 -1.11 -23.92 7.53
C ASP A 30 -1.13 -23.52 6.05
N GLY A 31 -0.13 -23.99 5.31
CA GLY A 31 0.05 -23.67 3.89
C GLY A 31 0.62 -22.28 3.60
N LEU A 32 0.93 -21.46 4.61
CA LEU A 32 1.61 -20.18 4.44
C LEU A 32 3.13 -20.34 4.50
N THR A 33 3.84 -19.64 3.61
CA THR A 33 5.30 -19.47 3.72
C THR A 33 5.61 -18.16 4.42
N ILE A 34 6.01 -18.25 5.69
CA ILE A 34 6.34 -17.12 6.56
C ILE A 34 7.81 -17.24 6.99
N GLU A 35 8.59 -16.21 6.69
CA GLU A 35 10.03 -16.15 6.96
C GLU A 35 10.36 -14.97 7.87
N VAL A 36 11.36 -15.12 8.74
CA VAL A 36 11.95 -14.02 9.52
C VAL A 36 13.39 -13.85 9.03
N LEU A 37 13.68 -12.72 8.38
CA LEU A 37 14.95 -12.46 7.71
C LEU A 37 15.47 -11.08 8.07
N SER A 38 16.80 -10.92 8.10
CA SER A 38 17.40 -9.59 8.21
C SER A 38 16.94 -8.71 7.02
N PRO A 39 16.87 -7.37 7.17
CA PRO A 39 16.44 -6.50 6.08
C PRO A 39 17.22 -6.70 4.77
N VAL A 40 18.51 -7.05 4.86
CA VAL A 40 19.35 -7.33 3.69
C VAL A 40 18.94 -8.61 2.99
N GLU A 41 18.77 -9.72 3.72
CA GLU A 41 18.38 -11.00 3.14
C GLU A 41 16.94 -10.97 2.62
N ALA A 42 16.03 -10.32 3.36
CA ALA A 42 14.66 -10.09 2.93
C ALA A 42 14.58 -9.27 1.63
N THR A 43 15.42 -8.24 1.50
CA THR A 43 15.53 -7.44 0.27
C THR A 43 15.99 -8.30 -0.91
N LYS A 44 17.04 -9.11 -0.73
CA LYS A 44 17.55 -10.00 -1.79
C LYS A 44 16.48 -10.99 -2.24
N LEU A 45 15.82 -11.67 -1.29
CA LEU A 45 14.72 -12.59 -1.57
C LEU A 45 13.61 -11.92 -2.38
N SER A 46 13.15 -10.75 -1.94
CA SER A 46 12.09 -10.00 -2.64
C SER A 46 12.51 -9.59 -4.05
N LEU A 47 13.76 -9.12 -4.24
CA LEU A 47 14.28 -8.72 -5.55
C LEU A 47 14.52 -9.91 -6.50
N GLU A 48 14.89 -11.07 -5.97
CA GLU A 48 14.99 -12.30 -6.78
C GLU A 48 13.61 -12.75 -7.25
N ARG A 49 12.62 -12.74 -6.35
CA ARG A 49 11.23 -13.13 -6.64
C ARG A 49 10.55 -12.17 -7.62
N ILE A 50 10.65 -10.86 -7.41
CA ILE A 50 10.01 -9.87 -8.29
C ILE A 50 10.57 -9.95 -9.74
N ARG A 51 11.86 -10.29 -9.90
CA ARG A 51 12.47 -10.52 -11.24
C ARG A 51 11.93 -11.76 -11.94
N ARG A 52 11.37 -12.71 -11.20
CA ARG A 52 10.65 -13.89 -11.74
C ARG A 52 9.15 -13.64 -11.89
N GLY A 53 8.66 -12.43 -11.61
CA GLY A 53 7.23 -12.11 -11.61
C GLY A 53 6.48 -12.72 -10.42
N GLU A 54 7.16 -12.97 -9.31
CA GLU A 54 6.58 -13.53 -8.09
C GLU A 54 6.46 -12.45 -6.99
N ASP A 55 5.37 -12.51 -6.23
CA ASP A 55 5.07 -11.50 -5.19
C ASP A 55 5.64 -11.88 -3.82
N THR A 56 6.00 -10.87 -3.02
CA THR A 56 6.47 -11.04 -1.63
C THR A 56 5.89 -9.94 -0.74
N ILE A 57 5.28 -10.32 0.37
CA ILE A 57 4.79 -9.34 1.37
C ILE A 57 5.94 -9.01 2.32
N SER A 58 6.30 -7.72 2.42
CA SER A 58 7.25 -7.23 3.43
C SER A 58 6.52 -6.78 4.69
N VAL A 59 6.72 -7.48 5.80
CA VAL A 59 6.25 -7.09 7.14
C VAL A 59 7.40 -6.42 7.88
N THR A 60 7.26 -5.14 8.20
CA THR A 60 8.38 -4.31 8.65
C THR A 60 7.99 -3.37 9.79
N GLY A 61 8.99 -2.80 10.46
CA GLY A 61 8.79 -1.71 11.41
C GLY A 61 8.50 -0.35 10.72
N ASN A 62 8.22 0.68 11.51
CA ASN A 62 7.69 1.95 11.01
C ASN A 62 8.58 2.67 9.96
N VAL A 63 9.91 2.67 10.16
CA VAL A 63 10.84 3.31 9.21
C VAL A 63 10.88 2.56 7.88
N LEU A 64 10.99 1.23 7.93
CA LEU A 64 11.04 0.42 6.72
C LEU A 64 9.70 0.38 5.98
N ARG A 65 8.58 0.54 6.69
CA ARG A 65 7.27 0.78 6.06
C ARG A 65 7.37 1.96 5.11
N ASP A 66 7.80 3.11 5.63
CA ASP A 66 7.94 4.36 4.86
C ASP A 66 8.83 4.17 3.63
N TYR A 67 10.01 3.55 3.82
CA TYR A 67 10.98 3.34 2.73
C TYR A 67 10.47 2.37 1.67
N ASN A 68 9.92 1.22 2.08
CA ASN A 68 9.48 0.19 1.14
C ASN A 68 8.24 0.63 0.36
N THR A 69 7.32 1.38 0.99
CA THR A 69 6.11 1.90 0.31
C THR A 69 6.40 3.04 -0.67
N ASP A 70 7.60 3.61 -0.65
CA ASP A 70 8.08 4.50 -1.72
C ASP A 70 8.89 3.74 -2.78
N LEU A 71 9.87 2.95 -2.33
CA LEU A 71 10.83 2.24 -3.19
C LEU A 71 10.17 1.32 -4.21
N PHE A 72 9.37 0.35 -3.77
CA PHE A 72 8.81 -0.67 -4.66
C PHE A 72 7.74 -0.09 -5.60
N PRO A 73 6.78 0.73 -5.13
CA PRO A 73 5.81 1.36 -6.03
C PRO A 73 6.44 2.27 -7.09
N ILE A 74 7.50 3.03 -6.75
CA ILE A 74 8.23 3.81 -7.76
C ILE A 74 8.83 2.89 -8.83
N LEU A 75 9.42 1.76 -8.44
CA LEU A 75 10.02 0.82 -9.39
C LEU A 75 8.97 0.07 -10.23
N GLU A 76 7.81 -0.24 -9.66
CA GLU A 76 6.77 -1.04 -10.31
C GLU A 76 5.83 -0.21 -11.20
N VAL A 77 5.37 0.95 -10.70
CA VAL A 77 4.33 1.75 -11.35
C VAL A 77 4.74 3.21 -11.59
N GLY A 78 6.01 3.55 -11.34
CA GLY A 78 6.60 4.86 -11.66
C GLY A 78 6.25 5.98 -10.69
N THR A 79 5.50 5.70 -9.63
CA THR A 79 5.12 6.65 -8.58
C THR A 79 4.57 5.93 -7.34
N SER A 80 4.79 6.45 -6.14
CA SER A 80 4.20 5.94 -4.89
C SER A 80 2.79 6.48 -4.60
N ALA A 81 2.29 7.40 -5.42
CA ALA A 81 0.94 7.96 -5.28
C ALA A 81 -0.19 7.01 -5.72
N LYS A 82 0.14 5.93 -6.44
CA LYS A 82 -0.84 4.98 -7.01
C LYS A 82 -0.95 3.71 -6.16
N MET A 83 -1.06 3.90 -4.85
CA MET A 83 -1.08 2.81 -3.86
C MET A 83 -2.32 2.90 -2.97
N LEU A 84 -2.80 1.73 -2.53
CA LEU A 84 -3.73 1.64 -1.41
C LEU A 84 -2.96 1.75 -0.09
N SER A 85 -3.35 2.69 0.77
CA SER A 85 -2.84 2.81 2.14
C SER A 85 -4.01 2.74 3.11
N ILE A 86 -4.19 1.55 3.70
CA ILE A 86 -5.33 1.21 4.57
C ILE A 86 -4.79 1.04 5.99
N VAL A 87 -5.40 1.75 6.94
CA VAL A 87 -5.09 1.70 8.36
C VAL A 87 -6.33 1.20 9.12
N PRO A 88 -6.39 -0.10 9.45
CA PRO A 88 -7.42 -0.64 10.35
C PRO A 88 -7.21 -0.06 11.75
N LEU A 89 -8.16 0.74 12.24
CA LEU A 89 -8.07 1.34 13.57
C LEU A 89 -8.33 0.27 14.64
N MET A 90 -7.56 0.28 15.72
CA MET A 90 -7.70 -0.70 16.81
C MET A 90 -9.11 -0.73 17.43
N ASN A 91 -9.84 0.40 17.40
CA ASN A 91 -11.22 0.49 17.88
C ASN A 91 -12.27 0.04 16.85
N GLY A 92 -11.87 -0.67 15.78
CA GLY A 92 -12.76 -1.25 14.77
C GLY A 92 -13.17 -0.32 13.63
N GLY A 93 -12.68 0.92 13.60
CA GLY A 93 -12.86 1.83 12.47
C GLY A 93 -11.84 1.62 11.35
N GLY A 94 -11.97 2.39 10.27
CA GLY A 94 -11.00 2.42 9.16
C GLY A 94 -10.53 3.83 8.84
N LEU A 95 -9.22 3.97 8.60
CA LEU A 95 -8.60 5.15 8.01
C LEU A 95 -8.00 4.76 6.66
N PHE A 96 -8.27 5.57 5.63
CA PHE A 96 -7.88 5.27 4.24
C PHE A 96 -7.10 6.47 3.70
N GLU A 97 -5.77 6.34 3.64
CA GLU A 97 -4.91 7.35 3.09
C GLU A 97 -4.92 7.26 1.56
N THR A 98 -4.87 8.41 0.89
CA THR A 98 -5.05 8.51 -0.57
C THR A 98 -3.76 8.27 -1.36
N GLY A 99 -2.74 7.70 -0.73
CA GLY A 99 -1.42 7.40 -1.29
C GLY A 99 -0.31 7.51 -0.24
N ALA A 100 0.91 7.11 -0.60
CA ALA A 100 2.08 7.17 0.29
C ALA A 100 2.98 8.41 0.05
N GLY A 101 2.62 9.27 -0.90
CA GLY A 101 3.42 10.43 -1.31
C GLY A 101 3.14 11.71 -0.51
N GLY A 102 3.92 12.75 -0.78
CA GLY A 102 3.72 14.09 -0.20
C GLY A 102 2.76 15.00 -0.99
N SER A 103 2.66 16.26 -0.58
CA SER A 103 1.73 17.25 -1.16
C SER A 103 2.17 17.87 -2.51
N ALA A 104 3.28 17.42 -3.09
CA ALA A 104 3.77 17.79 -4.42
C ALA A 104 3.77 19.32 -4.73
N PRO A 105 4.58 20.16 -4.05
CA PRO A 105 4.55 21.62 -4.19
C PRO A 105 4.84 22.13 -5.62
N LYS A 106 5.58 21.36 -6.43
CA LYS A 106 5.85 21.67 -7.84
C LYS A 106 4.61 21.57 -8.74
N HIS A 107 3.52 20.95 -8.28
CA HIS A 107 2.24 20.94 -9.00
C HIS A 107 1.55 22.30 -8.88
N VAL A 108 1.58 22.89 -7.69
CA VAL A 108 1.02 24.23 -7.44
C VAL A 108 1.73 25.27 -8.28
N GLN A 109 3.07 25.23 -8.34
CA GLN A 109 3.86 26.15 -9.16
C GLN A 109 3.48 26.10 -10.65
N GLN A 110 3.19 24.92 -11.20
CA GLN A 110 2.74 24.81 -12.60
C GLN A 110 1.32 25.33 -12.77
N PHE A 111 0.43 25.01 -11.82
CA PHE A 111 -0.94 25.49 -11.87
C PHE A 111 -1.01 27.02 -11.84
N GLU A 112 -0.21 27.68 -10.99
CA GLU A 112 -0.14 29.15 -10.94
C GLU A 112 0.41 29.75 -12.23
N ALA A 113 1.40 29.12 -12.86
CA ALA A 113 2.05 29.64 -14.06
C ALA A 113 1.27 29.38 -15.36
N GLU A 114 0.64 28.20 -15.48
CA GLU A 114 0.12 27.66 -16.74
C GLU A 114 -1.34 27.22 -16.65
N ASN A 115 -1.99 27.32 -15.47
CA ASN A 115 -3.33 26.79 -15.21
C ASN A 115 -3.47 25.28 -15.51
N HIS A 116 -2.37 24.53 -15.36
CA HIS A 116 -2.32 23.08 -15.57
C HIS A 116 -1.99 22.35 -14.27
N LEU A 117 -2.96 21.58 -13.76
CA LEU A 117 -2.76 20.75 -12.56
C LEU A 117 -2.51 19.30 -12.95
N ARG A 118 -1.25 18.85 -12.81
CA ARG A 118 -0.84 17.46 -13.09
C ARG A 118 -0.92 16.52 -11.88
N TRP A 119 -1.70 16.88 -10.86
CA TRP A 119 -1.98 16.02 -9.71
C TRP A 119 -2.86 14.85 -10.13
N ASP A 120 -2.44 13.61 -9.84
CA ASP A 120 -3.18 12.40 -10.16
C ASP A 120 -3.97 11.93 -8.93
N SER A 121 -5.29 12.11 -8.96
CA SER A 121 -6.22 11.75 -7.87
C SER A 121 -6.58 10.25 -7.82
N LEU A 122 -5.86 9.39 -8.55
CA LEU A 122 -6.15 7.95 -8.56
C LEU A 122 -6.24 7.35 -7.14
N GLY A 123 -5.31 7.70 -6.25
CA GLY A 123 -5.31 7.20 -4.89
C GLY A 123 -6.51 7.68 -4.04
N GLU A 124 -7.10 8.85 -4.36
CA GLU A 124 -8.34 9.32 -3.74
C GLU A 124 -9.53 8.44 -4.16
N PHE A 125 -9.60 8.04 -5.44
CA PHE A 125 -10.66 7.15 -5.94
C PHE A 125 -10.55 5.77 -5.32
N LEU A 126 -9.33 5.23 -5.23
CA LEU A 126 -9.04 3.95 -4.60
C LEU A 126 -9.42 3.95 -3.10
N ALA A 127 -9.00 4.98 -2.35
CA ALA A 127 -9.33 5.11 -0.93
C ALA A 127 -10.84 5.25 -0.70
N LEU A 128 -11.55 5.98 -1.58
CA LEU A 128 -12.99 6.16 -1.50
C LEU A 128 -13.76 4.85 -1.75
N ALA A 129 -13.31 4.03 -2.71
CA ALA A 129 -13.91 2.72 -2.97
C ALA A 129 -13.80 1.82 -1.73
N VAL A 130 -12.59 1.67 -1.16
CA VAL A 130 -12.37 0.90 0.07
C VAL A 130 -13.16 1.48 1.25
N SER A 131 -13.29 2.80 1.35
CA SER A 131 -14.11 3.42 2.40
C SER A 131 -15.59 3.05 2.27
N PHE A 132 -16.13 2.97 1.05
CA PHE A 132 -17.50 2.50 0.83
C PHE A 132 -17.66 1.02 1.15
N GLU A 133 -16.70 0.19 0.77
CA GLU A 133 -16.68 -1.23 1.12
C GLU A 133 -16.69 -1.43 2.64
N HIS A 134 -15.81 -0.74 3.35
CA HIS A 134 -15.74 -0.80 4.82
C HIS A 134 -17.07 -0.39 5.46
N LEU A 135 -17.67 0.73 5.03
CA LEU A 135 -18.98 1.16 5.52
C LEU A 135 -20.05 0.10 5.25
N GLY A 136 -20.08 -0.46 4.05
CA GLY A 136 -21.04 -1.48 3.64
C GLY A 136 -20.94 -2.74 4.50
N ASN A 137 -19.73 -3.23 4.72
CA ASN A 137 -19.47 -4.41 5.55
C ASN A 137 -19.77 -4.16 7.04
N ALA A 138 -19.39 -3.01 7.57
CA ALA A 138 -19.59 -2.68 8.99
C ALA A 138 -21.06 -2.43 9.37
N THR A 139 -21.87 -1.93 8.44
CA THR A 139 -23.25 -1.48 8.73
C THR A 139 -24.34 -2.27 8.00
N GLY A 140 -23.96 -3.20 7.12
CA GLY A 140 -24.89 -3.87 6.21
C GLY A 140 -25.45 -2.97 5.11
N ASN A 141 -24.82 -1.82 4.84
CA ASN A 141 -25.28 -0.86 3.83
C ASN A 141 -24.99 -1.36 2.41
N ARG A 142 -26.00 -1.99 1.79
CA ARG A 142 -25.94 -2.51 0.42
C ARG A 142 -25.68 -1.43 -0.65
N THR A 143 -26.13 -0.20 -0.40
CA THR A 143 -25.88 0.94 -1.31
C THR A 143 -24.39 1.28 -1.33
N ALA A 144 -23.74 1.30 -0.15
CA ALA A 144 -22.30 1.53 -0.07
C ALA A 144 -21.50 0.44 -0.81
N ILE A 145 -21.85 -0.84 -0.65
CA ILE A 145 -21.23 -1.93 -1.43
C ILE A 145 -21.40 -1.73 -2.94
N THR A 146 -22.58 -1.29 -3.38
CA THR A 146 -22.84 -1.01 -4.79
C THR A 146 -21.98 0.14 -5.31
N LEU A 147 -21.84 1.21 -4.52
CA LEU A 147 -21.00 2.36 -4.86
C LEU A 147 -19.53 1.99 -4.94
N SER A 148 -19.03 1.18 -3.99
CA SER A 148 -17.65 0.64 -4.04
C SER A 148 -17.40 -0.09 -5.35
N SER A 149 -18.23 -1.09 -5.67
CA SER A 149 -18.05 -1.90 -6.89
C SER A 149 -18.18 -1.08 -8.18
N ALA A 150 -19.06 -0.08 -8.20
CA ALA A 150 -19.19 0.83 -9.34
C ALA A 150 -17.95 1.73 -9.48
N LEU A 151 -17.41 2.23 -8.38
CA LEU A 151 -16.22 3.09 -8.37
C LEU A 151 -14.95 2.30 -8.74
N ASP A 152 -14.80 1.06 -8.29
CA ASP A 152 -13.69 0.18 -8.72
C ASP A 152 -13.70 -0.02 -10.24
N LYS A 153 -14.87 -0.32 -10.81
CA LYS A 153 -15.04 -0.46 -12.27
C LYS A 153 -14.74 0.84 -13.01
N ALA A 154 -15.19 1.98 -12.48
CA ALA A 154 -14.92 3.28 -13.08
C ALA A 154 -13.41 3.61 -13.04
N THR A 155 -12.74 3.27 -11.95
CA THR A 155 -11.30 3.47 -11.76
C THR A 155 -10.49 2.59 -12.70
N GLY A 156 -10.85 1.30 -12.86
CA GLY A 156 -10.25 0.41 -13.86
C GLY A 156 -10.40 0.96 -15.28
N ARG A 157 -11.61 1.40 -15.64
CA ARG A 157 -11.87 2.00 -16.95
C ARG A 157 -11.05 3.29 -17.19
N LEU A 158 -10.88 4.13 -16.16
CA LEU A 158 -10.05 5.34 -16.24
C LEU A 158 -8.59 5.00 -16.61
N LEU A 159 -8.06 3.92 -16.02
CA LEU A 159 -6.72 3.41 -16.31
C LEU A 159 -6.63 2.82 -17.72
N ASP A 160 -7.58 1.96 -18.10
CA ASP A 160 -7.62 1.30 -19.42
C ASP A 160 -7.72 2.32 -20.56
N GLU A 161 -8.50 3.39 -20.36
CA GLU A 161 -8.67 4.46 -21.35
C GLU A 161 -7.56 5.53 -21.29
N GLY A 162 -6.55 5.37 -20.42
CA GLY A 162 -5.42 6.28 -20.30
C GLY A 162 -5.81 7.72 -19.90
N LYS A 163 -6.83 7.86 -19.04
CA LYS A 163 -7.43 9.15 -18.67
C LYS A 163 -6.79 9.82 -17.43
N SER A 164 -5.60 9.38 -17.02
CA SER A 164 -4.79 10.08 -16.02
C SER A 164 -4.26 11.42 -16.54
N PRO A 165 -3.97 12.40 -15.66
CA PRO A 165 -3.41 13.70 -16.05
C PRO A 165 -2.10 13.59 -16.85
N SER A 166 -2.00 14.37 -17.92
CA SER A 166 -0.76 14.58 -18.67
C SER A 166 0.22 15.47 -17.90
N ARG A 167 1.53 15.24 -18.11
CA ARG A 167 2.59 16.14 -17.59
C ARG A 167 2.83 17.38 -18.45
N LYS A 168 2.34 17.38 -19.70
CA LYS A 168 2.46 18.48 -20.64
C LYS A 168 1.12 19.20 -20.82
N VAL A 169 1.20 20.52 -20.96
CA VAL A 169 0.11 21.37 -21.47
C VAL A 169 -0.17 21.02 -22.93
#